data_AF-A0A1G6VWQ7-F1
#
_entry.id   AF-A0A1G6VWQ7-F1
#
_cell.length_a   1.000
_cell.length_b   1.000
_cell.length_c   1.000
_cell.angle_alpha   90.00
_cell.angle_beta   90.00
_cell.angle_gamma   90.00
#
_symmetry.space_group_name_H-M   'P 1'
#
loop_
_entity.id
_entity.type
_entity.pdbx_description
1 polymer ?
#
loop_
_entity_poly.entity_id
_entity_poly.type
_entity_poly.pdbx_seq_one_letter_code
_entity_poly.pdbx_strand_id
1 'polypeptide(L)'
;MRRIADLYPGRARTDARDAFIIADAARSLPHTLRPIDVGDDALAELDVLVGFDDDLAGEATRIGNRIRGLLTGIHPALERAIGSRVTHPAVLKILSRCGGPTGIRKAGRRKLVSIATEYAPRMGEKLIDAILAALDEQTVTVPGTTAADTVLPRLADSSETVLAQRKQVATEVE
;
A
#
# COMPACT_ATOMS: atom_id res chain seq x y z
N MET A 1 16.14 -3.23 -36.08
CA MET A 1 16.39 -4.48 -35.33
C MET A 1 15.22 -5.43 -35.56
N ARG A 2 15.44 -6.64 -36.08
CA ARG A 2 14.38 -7.67 -36.21
C ARG A 2 14.19 -8.35 -34.85
N ARG A 3 12.94 -8.63 -34.44
CA ARG A 3 12.65 -9.34 -33.19
C ARG A 3 12.97 -10.82 -33.40
N ILE A 4 13.54 -11.48 -32.39
CA ILE A 4 13.94 -12.90 -32.50
C ILE A 4 12.76 -13.81 -32.89
N ALA A 5 11.55 -13.48 -32.44
CA ALA A 5 10.32 -14.20 -32.79
C ALA A 5 9.98 -14.18 -34.29
N ASP A 6 10.49 -13.20 -35.05
CA ASP A 6 10.29 -13.08 -36.49
C ASP A 6 11.16 -14.07 -37.29
N LEU A 7 12.14 -14.70 -36.64
CA LEU A 7 13.02 -15.72 -37.23
C LEU A 7 12.40 -17.13 -37.17
N TYR A 8 11.35 -17.32 -36.35
CA TYR A 8 10.68 -18.59 -36.17
C TYR A 8 9.41 -18.66 -37.02
N PRO A 9 9.09 -19.81 -37.63
CA PRO A 9 7.89 -19.97 -38.43
C PRO A 9 6.62 -19.68 -37.61
N GLY A 10 5.61 -19.13 -38.29
CA GLY A 10 4.33 -18.71 -37.71
C GLY A 10 4.32 -17.26 -37.21
N ARG A 11 3.13 -16.66 -37.13
CA ARG A 11 2.92 -15.33 -36.51
C ARG A 11 1.93 -15.35 -35.35
N ALA A 12 1.35 -16.52 -35.06
CA ALA A 12 0.48 -16.69 -33.92
C ALA A 12 1.27 -16.48 -32.63
N ARG A 13 0.70 -15.73 -31.70
CA ARG A 13 1.22 -15.54 -30.36
C ARG A 13 0.55 -16.57 -29.46
N THR A 14 1.30 -17.59 -29.08
CA THR A 14 0.84 -18.66 -28.18
C THR A 14 1.92 -18.90 -27.14
N ASP A 15 1.52 -19.17 -25.90
CA ASP A 15 2.47 -19.36 -24.80
C ASP A 15 3.45 -20.52 -25.07
N ALA A 16 2.98 -21.59 -25.72
CA ALA A 16 3.83 -22.71 -26.12
C ALA A 16 4.93 -22.31 -27.12
N ARG A 17 4.61 -21.44 -28.09
CA ARG A 17 5.59 -20.95 -29.07
C ARG A 17 6.55 -19.97 -28.43
N ASP A 18 6.05 -19.05 -27.60
CA ASP A 18 6.87 -18.08 -26.89
C ASP A 18 7.86 -18.80 -25.95
N ALA A 19 7.41 -19.83 -25.22
CA ALA A 19 8.28 -20.67 -24.40
C ALA A 19 9.35 -21.41 -25.22
N PHE A 20 8.99 -21.99 -26.37
CA PHE A 20 9.94 -22.65 -27.27
C PHE A 20 11.01 -21.68 -27.78
N ILE A 21 10.58 -20.49 -28.23
CA ILE A 21 11.49 -19.45 -28.75
C ILE A 21 12.46 -18.98 -27.66
N ILE A 22 11.99 -18.75 -26.43
CA ILE A 22 12.84 -18.36 -25.30
C ILE A 22 13.86 -19.45 -24.99
N ALA A 23 13.44 -20.71 -24.91
CA ALA A 23 14.32 -21.85 -24.61
C ALA A 23 15.36 -22.07 -25.73
N ASP A 24 14.95 -22.02 -26.99
CA ASP A 24 15.87 -22.22 -28.12
C ASP A 24 16.81 -21.04 -28.31
N ALA A 25 16.36 -19.80 -28.06
CA ALA A 25 17.22 -18.62 -28.03
C ALA A 25 18.26 -18.71 -26.91
N ALA A 26 17.85 -19.12 -25.71
CA ALA A 26 18.77 -19.30 -24.59
C ALA A 26 19.84 -20.36 -24.88
N ARG A 27 19.44 -21.44 -25.55
CA ARG A 27 20.33 -22.54 -25.95
C ARG A 27 21.28 -22.17 -27.11
N SER A 28 20.80 -21.45 -28.11
CA SER A 28 21.54 -21.18 -29.37
C SER A 28 22.29 -19.85 -29.39
N LEU A 29 21.88 -18.89 -28.58
CA LEU A 29 22.46 -17.55 -28.49
C LEU A 29 22.93 -17.22 -27.06
N PRO A 30 23.73 -18.08 -26.38
CA PRO A 30 24.11 -17.85 -24.98
C PRO A 30 24.90 -16.55 -24.78
N HIS A 31 25.60 -16.08 -25.81
CA HIS A 31 26.32 -14.80 -25.81
C HIS A 31 25.40 -13.57 -25.80
N THR A 32 24.10 -13.73 -26.07
CA THR A 32 23.10 -12.66 -25.96
C THR A 32 22.51 -12.58 -24.55
N LEU A 33 22.74 -13.59 -23.70
CA LEU A 33 22.31 -13.60 -22.31
C LEU A 33 23.38 -12.95 -21.44
N ARG A 34 22.94 -12.21 -20.41
CA ARG A 34 23.84 -11.75 -19.34
C ARG A 34 24.23 -12.98 -18.50
N PRO A 35 25.52 -13.33 -18.37
CA PRO A 35 25.94 -14.36 -17.44
C PRO A 35 25.65 -13.89 -16.01
N ILE A 36 25.02 -14.77 -15.23
CA ILE A 36 24.78 -14.61 -13.80
C ILE A 36 25.68 -15.64 -13.11
N ASP A 37 26.64 -15.17 -12.32
CA ASP A 37 27.56 -16.04 -11.59
C ASP A 37 26.99 -16.35 -10.19
N VAL A 38 27.30 -17.54 -9.66
CA VAL A 38 26.75 -18.05 -8.39
C VAL A 38 27.43 -17.39 -7.16
N GLY A 39 28.24 -16.37 -7.38
CA GLY A 39 28.88 -15.51 -6.36
C GLY A 39 28.74 -14.02 -6.70
N ASP A 40 27.71 -13.65 -7.45
CA ASP A 40 27.40 -12.24 -7.71
C ASP A 40 26.82 -11.62 -6.43
N ASP A 41 27.70 -11.04 -5.62
CA ASP A 41 27.35 -10.37 -4.36
C ASP A 41 26.22 -9.34 -4.57
N ALA A 42 26.16 -8.69 -5.74
CA ALA A 42 25.09 -7.74 -6.05
C ALA A 42 23.71 -8.41 -6.18
N LEU A 43 23.64 -9.65 -6.67
CA LEU A 43 22.39 -10.42 -6.69
C LEU A 43 21.99 -10.87 -5.29
N ALA A 44 22.95 -11.31 -4.48
CA ALA A 44 22.67 -11.67 -3.10
C ALA A 44 22.19 -10.46 -2.27
N GLU A 45 22.79 -9.29 -2.47
CA GLU A 45 22.35 -8.04 -1.85
C GLU A 45 20.93 -7.64 -2.32
N LEU A 46 20.66 -7.72 -3.62
CA LEU A 46 19.32 -7.47 -4.17
C LEU A 46 18.27 -8.44 -3.63
N ASP A 47 18.58 -9.72 -3.51
CA ASP A 47 17.66 -10.72 -2.96
C ASP A 47 17.27 -10.39 -1.51
N VAL A 48 18.22 -9.89 -0.71
CA VAL A 48 17.94 -9.42 0.66
C VAL A 48 17.01 -8.21 0.66
N LEU A 49 17.26 -7.22 -0.20
CA LEU A 49 16.43 -6.00 -0.28
C LEU A 49 15.02 -6.31 -0.79
N VAL A 50 14.89 -7.17 -1.81
CA VAL A 50 13.59 -7.58 -2.37
C VAL A 50 12.80 -8.39 -1.35
N GLY A 51 13.43 -9.34 -0.66
CA GLY A 51 12.78 -10.09 0.43
C GLY A 51 12.28 -9.16 1.54
N PHE A 52 13.05 -8.12 1.87
CA PHE A 52 12.63 -7.13 2.86
C PHE A 52 11.46 -6.24 2.37
N ASP A 53 11.41 -5.82 1.09
CA ASP A 53 10.22 -5.12 0.57
C ASP A 53 8.97 -6.00 0.59
N ASP A 54 9.10 -7.28 0.26
CA ASP A 54 7.99 -8.25 0.32
C ASP A 54 7.44 -8.38 1.75
N ASP A 55 8.30 -8.48 2.75
CA ASP A 55 7.92 -8.50 4.16
C ASP A 55 7.17 -7.20 4.55
N LEU A 56 7.73 -6.03 4.19
CA LEU A 56 7.10 -4.74 4.46
C LEU A 56 5.75 -4.59 3.74
N ALA A 57 5.61 -5.14 2.53
CA ALA A 57 4.34 -5.16 1.79
C ALA A 57 3.27 -5.98 2.54
N GLY A 58 3.68 -7.14 3.06
CA GLY A 58 2.87 -7.98 3.95
C GLY A 58 2.45 -7.24 5.22
N GLU A 59 3.38 -6.57 5.88
CA GLU A 59 3.12 -5.79 7.08
C GLU A 59 2.16 -4.62 6.84
N ALA A 60 2.35 -3.85 5.76
CA ALA A 60 1.47 -2.74 5.39
C ALA A 60 0.04 -3.23 5.19
N THR A 61 -0.13 -4.36 4.50
CA THR A 61 -1.43 -5.00 4.27
C THR A 61 -2.06 -5.46 5.59
N ARG A 62 -1.28 -6.12 6.46
CA ARG A 62 -1.72 -6.59 7.77
C ARG A 62 -2.21 -5.44 8.65
N ILE A 63 -1.43 -4.35 8.74
CA ILE A 63 -1.78 -3.18 9.55
C ILE A 63 -3.02 -2.48 8.98
N GLY A 64 -3.09 -2.28 7.66
CA GLY A 64 -4.26 -1.71 6.99
C GLY A 64 -5.53 -2.50 7.29
N ASN A 65 -5.47 -3.84 7.18
CA ASN A 65 -6.60 -4.71 7.52
C ASN A 65 -6.94 -4.68 9.01
N ARG A 66 -5.95 -4.52 9.90
CA ARG A 66 -6.20 -4.37 11.34
C ARG A 66 -6.95 -3.07 11.65
N ILE A 67 -6.58 -1.96 11.02
CA ILE A 67 -7.29 -0.68 11.16
C ILE A 67 -8.72 -0.83 10.66
N ARG A 68 -8.91 -1.39 9.46
CA ARG A 68 -10.24 -1.62 8.88
C ARG A 68 -11.10 -2.51 9.79
N GLY A 69 -10.56 -3.62 10.27
CA GLY A 69 -11.28 -4.52 11.18
C GLY A 69 -11.71 -3.86 12.49
N LEU A 70 -10.86 -3.01 13.08
CA LEU A 70 -11.25 -2.23 14.26
C LEU A 70 -12.36 -1.23 13.94
N LEU A 71 -12.24 -0.50 12.84
CA LEU A 71 -13.26 0.46 12.41
C LEU A 71 -14.59 -0.23 12.06
N THR A 72 -14.57 -1.38 11.41
CA THR A 72 -15.78 -2.19 11.16
C THR A 72 -16.45 -2.62 12.46
N GLY A 73 -15.67 -2.94 13.50
CA GLY A 73 -16.20 -3.34 14.81
C GLY A 73 -16.85 -2.18 15.58
N ILE A 74 -16.27 -0.98 15.55
CA ILE A 74 -16.72 0.14 16.39
C ILE A 74 -17.57 1.17 15.63
N HIS A 75 -17.29 1.39 14.34
CA HIS A 75 -17.88 2.46 13.54
C HIS A 75 -17.92 2.14 12.02
N PRO A 76 -18.80 1.23 11.57
CA PRO A 76 -18.86 0.78 10.17
C PRO A 76 -19.03 1.91 9.14
N ALA A 77 -19.80 2.95 9.46
CA ALA A 77 -20.00 4.08 8.55
C ALA A 77 -18.68 4.82 8.27
N LEU A 78 -17.82 4.96 9.28
CA LEU A 78 -16.51 5.58 9.14
C LEU A 78 -15.58 4.69 8.33
N GLU A 79 -15.57 3.36 8.59
CA GLU A 79 -14.79 2.42 7.77
C GLU A 79 -15.16 2.54 6.29
N ARG A 80 -16.45 2.63 5.95
CA ARG A 80 -16.89 2.80 4.56
C ARG A 80 -16.39 4.10 3.93
N ALA A 81 -16.31 5.19 4.70
CA ALA A 81 -15.84 6.49 4.20
C ALA A 81 -14.33 6.51 3.90
N ILE A 82 -13.51 5.86 4.74
CA ILE A 82 -12.04 5.94 4.65
C ILE A 82 -11.34 4.64 4.25
N GLY A 83 -12.04 3.50 4.23
CA GLY A 83 -11.46 2.15 4.15
C GLY A 83 -10.72 1.87 2.85
N SER A 84 -11.21 2.39 1.72
CA SER A 84 -10.51 2.32 0.43
C SER A 84 -9.21 3.13 0.40
N ARG A 85 -9.01 4.03 1.38
CA ARG A 85 -7.89 4.96 1.50
C ARG A 85 -7.19 4.82 2.86
N VAL A 86 -7.31 3.67 3.52
CA VAL A 86 -6.83 3.50 4.90
C VAL A 86 -5.31 3.72 5.03
N THR A 87 -4.55 3.43 3.97
CA THR A 87 -3.10 3.64 3.88
C THR A 87 -2.72 5.01 3.30
N HIS A 88 -3.70 5.84 2.93
CA HIS A 88 -3.41 7.15 2.35
C HIS A 88 -2.84 8.10 3.42
N PRO A 89 -1.78 8.88 3.13
CA PRO A 89 -1.09 9.72 4.12
C PRO A 89 -2.02 10.64 4.93
N ALA A 90 -2.97 11.31 4.26
CA ALA A 90 -3.96 12.15 4.95
C ALA A 90 -4.82 11.37 5.97
N VAL A 91 -5.26 10.15 5.64
CA VAL A 91 -6.09 9.32 6.53
C VAL A 91 -5.25 8.85 7.72
N LEU A 92 -4.03 8.37 7.47
CA LEU A 92 -3.10 7.96 8.51
C LEU A 92 -2.78 9.11 9.47
N LYS A 93 -2.55 10.34 8.96
CA LYS A 93 -2.31 11.51 9.81
C LYS A 93 -3.52 11.94 10.62
N ILE A 94 -4.73 11.80 10.08
CA ILE A 94 -5.95 12.03 10.85
C ILE A 94 -6.06 11.01 11.99
N LEU A 95 -5.89 9.71 11.69
CA LEU A 95 -5.98 8.65 12.70
C LEU A 95 -4.87 8.77 13.76
N SER A 96 -3.65 9.13 13.37
CA SER A 96 -2.52 9.39 14.27
C SER A 96 -2.79 10.56 15.22
N ARG A 97 -3.21 11.72 14.68
CA ARG A 97 -3.38 12.95 15.48
C ARG A 97 -4.72 13.06 16.20
N CYS A 98 -5.75 12.40 15.70
CA CYS A 98 -7.12 12.54 16.20
C CYS A 98 -7.70 11.23 16.74
N GLY A 99 -7.02 10.09 16.59
CA GLY A 99 -7.55 8.79 17.02
C GLY A 99 -8.68 8.30 16.12
N GLY A 100 -9.64 7.59 16.70
CA GLY A 100 -10.81 7.08 15.99
C GLY A 100 -12.03 8.01 16.11
N PRO A 101 -13.25 7.47 16.03
CA PRO A 101 -14.47 8.26 15.86
C PRO A 101 -14.66 9.39 16.88
N THR A 102 -14.42 9.14 18.17
CA THR A 102 -14.68 10.13 19.23
C THR A 102 -13.68 11.29 19.13
N GLY A 103 -12.41 10.96 18.90
CA GLY A 103 -11.36 11.96 18.80
C GLY A 103 -11.44 12.76 17.49
N ILE A 104 -11.84 12.14 16.37
CA ILE A 104 -12.13 12.83 15.11
C ILE A 104 -13.30 13.81 15.31
N ARG A 105 -14.38 13.38 15.96
CA ARG A 105 -15.52 14.26 16.27
C ARG A 105 -15.10 15.45 17.14
N LYS A 106 -14.24 15.21 18.15
CA LYS A 106 -13.71 16.25 19.05
C LYS A 106 -12.78 17.24 18.35
N ALA A 107 -12.01 16.79 17.36
CA ALA A 107 -11.08 17.65 16.61
C ALA A 107 -11.81 18.75 15.82
N GLY A 108 -13.00 18.44 15.29
CA GLY A 108 -13.83 19.36 14.53
C GLY A 108 -13.32 19.63 13.11
N ARG A 109 -14.22 20.14 12.25
CA ARG A 109 -13.98 20.30 10.79
C ARG A 109 -12.71 21.10 10.47
N ARG A 110 -12.51 22.26 11.10
CA ARG A 110 -11.40 23.17 10.79
C ARG A 110 -10.02 22.48 10.94
N LYS A 111 -9.82 21.75 12.03
CA LYS A 111 -8.57 21.02 12.31
C LYS A 111 -8.38 19.83 11.35
N LEU A 112 -9.47 19.11 11.05
CA LEU A 112 -9.41 17.98 10.12
C LEU A 112 -9.08 18.44 8.71
N VAL A 113 -9.69 19.53 8.23
CA VAL A 113 -9.39 20.10 6.91
C VAL A 113 -7.93 20.55 6.85
N SER A 114 -7.41 21.25 7.85
CA SER A 114 -6.02 21.71 7.83
C SER A 114 -5.02 20.56 7.73
N ILE A 115 -5.27 19.47 8.46
CA ILE A 115 -4.45 18.24 8.35
C ILE A 115 -4.62 17.63 6.95
N ALA A 116 -5.86 17.47 6.48
CA ALA A 116 -6.11 16.80 5.21
C ALA A 116 -5.54 17.57 4.01
N THR A 117 -5.58 18.89 4.00
CA THR A 117 -5.06 19.71 2.89
C THR A 117 -3.55 19.68 2.78
N GLU A 118 -2.84 19.48 3.90
CA GLU A 118 -1.37 19.33 3.93
C GLU A 118 -0.92 18.09 3.15
N TYR A 119 -1.65 16.97 3.30
CA TYR A 119 -1.28 15.68 2.70
C TYR A 119 -2.13 15.29 1.47
N ALA A 120 -3.24 15.99 1.21
CA ALA A 120 -4.18 15.71 0.12
C ALA A 120 -4.85 17.00 -0.39
N PRO A 121 -4.12 17.93 -1.05
CA PRO A 121 -4.63 19.25 -1.40
C PRO A 121 -5.87 19.23 -2.33
N ARG A 122 -5.99 18.22 -3.20
CA ARG A 122 -7.10 18.12 -4.17
C ARG A 122 -8.34 17.39 -3.64
N MET A 123 -8.19 16.59 -2.59
CA MET A 123 -9.23 15.68 -2.09
C MET A 123 -9.59 15.94 -0.62
N GLY A 124 -8.76 16.67 0.12
CA GLY A 124 -8.84 16.82 1.57
C GLY A 124 -10.22 17.28 2.05
N GLU A 125 -10.78 18.34 1.47
CA GLU A 125 -12.11 18.82 1.87
C GLU A 125 -13.22 17.78 1.64
N LYS A 126 -13.26 17.17 0.45
CA LYS A 126 -14.24 16.13 0.12
C LYS A 126 -14.12 14.91 1.04
N LEU A 127 -12.89 14.55 1.42
CA LEU A 127 -12.64 13.48 2.37
C LEU A 127 -13.19 13.84 3.76
N ILE A 128 -12.95 15.05 4.25
CA ILE A 128 -13.44 15.47 5.57
C ILE A 128 -14.96 15.57 5.59
N ASP A 129 -15.59 16.09 4.53
CA ASP A 129 -17.05 16.13 4.43
C ASP A 129 -17.65 14.72 4.48
N ALA A 130 -17.06 13.76 3.77
CA ALA A 130 -17.47 12.35 3.82
C ALA A 130 -17.27 11.74 5.22
N ILE A 131 -16.16 12.04 5.90
CA ILE A 131 -15.89 11.57 7.26
C ILE A 131 -16.94 12.11 8.23
N LEU A 132 -17.22 13.42 8.21
CA LEU A 132 -18.17 14.04 9.12
C LEU A 132 -19.59 13.52 8.88
N ALA A 133 -20.01 13.40 7.62
CA ALA A 133 -21.30 12.81 7.28
C ALA A 133 -21.40 11.35 7.78
N ALA A 134 -20.35 10.56 7.63
CA ALA A 134 -20.31 9.18 8.12
C ALA A 134 -20.37 9.10 9.65
N LEU A 135 -19.72 10.02 10.36
CA LEU A 135 -19.80 10.10 11.81
C LEU A 135 -21.24 10.38 12.27
N ASP A 136 -21.97 11.25 11.56
CA ASP A 136 -23.35 11.62 11.89
C ASP A 136 -24.38 10.55 11.50
N GLU A 137 -24.05 9.66 10.55
CA GLU A 137 -24.88 8.50 10.17
C GLU A 137 -25.04 7.50 11.33
N GLN A 138 -24.00 7.35 12.15
CA GLN A 138 -24.01 6.41 13.26
C GLN A 138 -24.59 7.03 14.53
N THR A 139 -25.69 6.47 15.00
CA THR A 139 -26.41 6.93 16.20
C THR A 139 -26.06 6.15 17.46
N VAL A 140 -25.40 4.99 17.33
CA VAL A 140 -25.09 4.06 18.43
C VAL A 140 -23.58 3.97 18.66
N THR A 141 -23.17 4.12 19.91
CA THR A 141 -21.78 3.89 20.32
C THR A 141 -21.57 2.44 20.74
N VAL A 142 -20.65 1.74 20.08
CA VAL A 142 -20.34 0.34 20.37
C VAL A 142 -19.36 0.24 21.56
N PRO A 143 -19.50 -0.76 22.46
CA PRO A 143 -18.50 -1.02 23.50
C PRO A 143 -17.09 -1.20 22.91
N GLY A 144 -16.08 -0.61 23.55
CA GLY A 144 -14.70 -0.64 23.08
C GLY A 144 -14.31 0.51 22.15
N THR A 145 -15.23 1.42 21.80
CA THR A 145 -14.91 2.62 20.99
C THR A 145 -13.76 3.44 21.60
N THR A 146 -13.79 3.71 22.91
CA THR A 146 -12.72 4.44 23.61
C THR A 146 -11.38 3.71 23.59
N ALA A 147 -11.39 2.37 23.69
CA ALA A 147 -10.18 1.58 23.62
C ALA A 147 -9.60 1.61 22.20
N ALA A 148 -10.44 1.51 21.18
CA ALA A 148 -10.02 1.61 19.79
C ALA A 148 -9.44 2.99 19.46
N ASP A 149 -10.00 4.08 20.02
CA ASP A 149 -9.44 5.44 19.88
C ASP A 149 -8.02 5.56 20.43
N THR A 150 -7.63 4.70 21.36
CA THR A 150 -6.26 4.65 21.93
C THR A 150 -5.31 3.81 21.07
N VAL A 151 -5.83 2.80 20.37
CA VAL A 151 -5.05 1.85 19.56
C VAL A 151 -4.85 2.35 18.12
N LEU A 152 -5.86 3.00 17.54
CA LEU A 152 -5.83 3.49 16.15
C LEU A 152 -4.64 4.42 15.84
N PRO A 153 -4.25 5.38 16.72
CA PRO A 153 -3.05 6.18 16.49
C PRO A 153 -1.78 5.34 16.32
N ARG A 154 -1.59 4.34 17.19
CA ARG A 154 -0.40 3.48 17.17
C ARG A 154 -0.34 2.67 15.88
N LEU A 155 -1.47 2.14 15.42
CA LEU A 155 -1.55 1.43 14.15
C LEU A 155 -1.28 2.36 12.96
N ALA A 156 -1.77 3.59 13.01
CA ALA A 156 -1.52 4.58 11.96
C ALA A 156 -0.03 4.95 11.88
N ASP A 157 0.62 5.18 13.02
CA ASP A 157 2.05 5.50 13.09
C ASP A 157 2.92 4.32 12.60
N SER A 158 2.58 3.09 12.99
CA SER A 158 3.23 1.89 12.47
C SER A 158 3.04 1.75 10.96
N SER A 159 1.83 1.97 10.45
CA SER A 159 1.57 1.93 9.01
C SER A 159 2.38 2.98 8.25
N GLU A 160 2.52 4.19 8.81
CA GLU A 160 3.30 5.25 8.20
C GLU A 160 4.79 4.89 8.15
N THR A 161 5.30 4.29 9.22
CA THR A 161 6.70 3.84 9.32
C THR A 161 7.01 2.79 8.26
N VAL A 162 6.17 1.74 8.16
CA VAL A 162 6.33 0.67 7.16
C VAL A 162 6.27 1.23 5.75
N LEU A 163 5.31 2.13 5.45
CA LEU A 163 5.19 2.76 4.12
C LEU A 163 6.39 3.67 3.79
N ALA A 164 6.99 4.31 4.79
CA ALA A 164 8.20 5.10 4.60
C ALA A 164 9.41 4.20 4.31
N GLN A 165 9.57 3.09 5.05
CA GLN A 165 10.63 2.10 4.81
C GLN A 165 10.53 1.52 3.40
N ARG A 166 9.33 1.17 2.92
CA ARG A 166 9.16 0.67 1.54
C ARG A 166 9.61 1.66 0.48
N LYS A 167 9.34 2.96 0.66
CA LYS A 167 9.82 4.01 -0.26
C LYS A 167 11.34 4.12 -0.24
N GLN A 168 11.96 3.92 0.93
CA GLN A 168 13.40 3.93 1.06
C GLN A 168 14.02 2.72 0.33
N VAL A 169 13.53 1.51 0.61
CA VAL A 169 14.01 0.28 -0.05
C VAL A 169 13.84 0.35 -1.57
N ALA A 170 12.72 0.90 -2.05
CA ALA A 170 12.53 1.11 -3.49
C ALA A 170 13.61 2.01 -4.13
N THR A 171 14.17 2.96 -3.37
CA THR A 171 15.27 3.82 -3.85
C THR A 171 16.62 3.09 -3.82
N GLU A 172 16.77 2.08 -2.96
CA GLU A 172 17.99 1.26 -2.84
C GLU A 172 18.05 0.12 -3.88
N VAL A 173 16.89 -0.27 -4.42
CA VAL A 173 16.76 -1.30 -5.46
C VAL A 173 16.83 -0.73 -6.90
N GLU A 174 16.51 0.56 -7.09
CA GLU A 174 16.61 1.29 -8.38
C GLU A 174 18.04 1.72 -8.74
#